data_AF-A0A2E2V5G9-F1
#
_entry.id   AF-A0A2E2V5G9-F1
#
_cell.length_a   1.000
_cell.length_b   1.000
_cell.length_c   1.000
_cell.angle_alpha   90.00
_cell.angle_beta   90.00
_cell.angle_gamma   90.00
#
_symmetry.space_group_name_H-M   'P 1'
#
loop_
_entity.id
_entity.type
_entity.pdbx_description
1 polymer ?
#
loop_
_entity_poly.entity_id
_entity_poly.type
_entity_poly.pdbx_seq_one_letter_code
_entity_poly.pdbx_strand_id
1 'polypeptide(L)'
;MTLPNPGTWQSILKDNAPQLAEDVTVLRDHVLVDGALPLKVKVLMTMLCDALLAHPEGVANIANRARAVGATEAEIADTIGVAFVMGGTPALVTGCNAFSS
;
A
#
# COMPACT_ATOMS: atom_id res chain seq x y z
N MET A 1 -10.19 -4.65 -28.55
CA MET A 1 -10.44 -5.74 -27.57
C MET A 1 -9.70 -5.33 -26.31
N THR A 2 -10.35 -4.62 -25.40
CA THR A 2 -9.76 -4.24 -24.12
C THR A 2 -9.80 -5.47 -23.22
N LEU A 3 -8.63 -5.87 -22.72
CA LEU A 3 -8.59 -6.90 -21.68
C LEU A 3 -9.50 -6.44 -20.53
N PRO A 4 -10.32 -7.35 -19.96
CA PRO A 4 -11.13 -6.99 -18.80
C PRO A 4 -10.19 -6.44 -17.74
N ASN A 5 -10.50 -5.25 -17.23
CA ASN A 5 -9.86 -4.71 -16.03
C ASN A 5 -9.98 -5.82 -14.98
N PRO A 6 -8.88 -6.47 -14.55
CA PRO A 6 -8.97 -7.46 -13.49
C PRO A 6 -9.44 -6.65 -12.30
N GLY A 7 -10.72 -6.76 -11.97
CA GLY A 7 -11.32 -5.93 -10.93
C GLY A 7 -10.46 -6.00 -9.68
N THR A 8 -10.56 -4.99 -8.82
CA THR A 8 -9.84 -4.94 -7.53
C THR A 8 -9.80 -6.34 -6.91
N TRP A 9 -8.68 -6.78 -6.32
CA TRP A 9 -8.49 -8.16 -5.84
C TRP A 9 -9.69 -8.69 -5.01
N GLN A 10 -10.41 -7.78 -4.33
CA GLN A 10 -11.68 -8.05 -3.65
C GLN A 10 -12.75 -8.65 -4.56
N SER A 11 -12.95 -8.12 -5.76
CA SER A 11 -13.92 -8.65 -6.73
C SER A 11 -13.51 -10.04 -7.23
N ILE A 12 -12.23 -10.24 -7.54
CA ILE A 12 -11.71 -11.55 -7.95
C ILE A 12 -11.92 -12.59 -6.83
N LEU A 13 -11.64 -12.23 -5.57
CA LEU A 13 -11.87 -13.13 -4.44
C LEU A 13 -13.36 -13.35 -4.17
N LYS A 14 -14.22 -12.34 -4.31
CA LYS A 14 -15.67 -12.52 -4.14
C LYS A 14 -16.24 -13.56 -5.11
N ASP A 15 -15.77 -13.55 -6.35
CA ASP A 15 -16.27 -14.46 -7.39
C ASP A 15 -15.69 -15.88 -7.27
N ASN A 16 -14.43 -16.01 -6.83
CA ASN A 16 -13.69 -17.28 -6.90
C ASN A 16 -13.42 -17.93 -5.54
N ALA A 17 -13.40 -17.17 -4.45
CA ALA A 17 -13.06 -17.61 -3.10
C ALA A 17 -13.75 -16.73 -2.02
N PRO A 18 -15.08 -16.76 -1.90
CA PRO A 18 -15.84 -15.78 -1.11
C PRO A 18 -15.50 -15.79 0.38
N GLN A 19 -15.23 -16.95 0.98
CA GLN A 19 -14.80 -17.03 2.38
C GLN A 19 -13.45 -16.32 2.59
N LEU A 20 -12.49 -16.52 1.68
CA LEU A 20 -11.20 -15.83 1.76
C LEU A 20 -11.36 -14.31 1.58
N ALA A 21 -12.29 -13.88 0.72
CA ALA A 21 -12.61 -12.46 0.55
C ALA A 21 -13.11 -11.86 1.89
N GLU A 22 -14.02 -12.55 2.57
CA GLU A 22 -14.53 -12.13 3.88
C GLU A 22 -13.40 -12.08 4.93
N ASP A 23 -12.66 -13.18 5.08
CA ASP A 23 -11.61 -13.30 6.10
C ASP A 23 -10.54 -12.20 5.97
N VAL A 24 -10.06 -11.97 4.74
CA VAL A 24 -9.03 -10.95 4.47
C VAL A 24 -9.59 -9.54 4.64
N THR A 25 -10.83 -9.27 4.24
CA THR A 25 -11.46 -7.97 4.46
C THR A 25 -11.64 -7.68 5.95
N VAL A 26 -12.15 -8.63 6.73
CA VAL A 26 -12.33 -8.48 8.19
C VAL A 26 -10.99 -8.19 8.87
N LEU A 27 -9.95 -8.99 8.58
CA LEU A 27 -8.63 -8.77 9.16
C LEU A 27 -8.07 -7.39 8.79
N ARG A 28 -8.17 -7.02 7.50
CA ARG A 28 -7.66 -5.73 7.01
C ARG A 28 -8.36 -4.55 7.71
N ASP A 29 -9.67 -4.61 7.84
CA ASP A 29 -10.45 -3.52 8.45
C ASP A 29 -10.24 -3.45 9.97
N HIS A 30 -10.00 -4.57 10.65
CA HIS A 30 -9.57 -4.56 12.06
C HIS A 30 -8.14 -4.00 12.26
N VAL A 31 -7.23 -4.24 11.32
CA VAL A 31 -5.84 -3.79 11.45
C VAL A 31 -5.68 -2.32 11.06
N LEU A 32 -6.30 -1.90 9.95
CA LEU A 32 -6.19 -0.55 9.39
C LEU A 32 -7.21 0.43 9.97
N VAL A 33 -7.19 0.57 11.28
CA VAL A 33 -7.88 1.63 12.06
C VAL A 33 -6.90 2.32 13.01
N ASP A 34 -7.28 3.46 13.56
CA ASP A 34 -6.51 4.11 14.63
C ASP A 34 -6.40 3.22 15.88
N GLY A 35 -5.26 3.33 16.56
CA GLY A 35 -4.96 2.61 17.79
C GLY A 35 -3.66 3.11 18.40
N ALA A 36 -2.87 2.20 18.99
CA ALA A 36 -1.54 2.56 19.52
C ALA A 36 -0.62 3.16 18.44
N LEU A 37 -0.78 2.72 17.19
CA LEU A 37 -0.24 3.41 16.01
C LEU A 37 -1.39 4.10 15.28
N PRO A 38 -1.25 5.39 14.90
CA PRO A 38 -2.21 6.07 14.05
C PRO A 38 -2.41 5.34 12.73
N LEU A 39 -3.61 5.40 12.15
CA LEU A 39 -3.94 4.82 10.85
C LEU A 39 -2.93 5.23 9.78
N LYS A 40 -2.61 6.53 9.75
CA LYS A 40 -1.61 7.10 8.84
C LYS A 40 -0.28 6.34 8.87
N VAL A 41 0.24 6.06 10.06
CA VAL A 41 1.53 5.36 10.23
C VAL A 41 1.42 3.94 9.69
N LYS A 42 0.33 3.22 9.96
CA LYS A 42 0.10 1.88 9.42
C LYS A 42 0.05 1.87 7.89
N VAL A 43 -0.60 2.87 7.28
CA VAL A 43 -0.65 2.99 5.81
C VAL A 43 0.76 3.25 5.24
N LEU A 44 1.55 4.13 5.86
CA LEU A 44 2.96 4.35 5.45
C LEU A 44 3.80 3.07 5.58
N MET A 45 3.59 2.26 6.63
CA MET A 45 4.24 0.95 6.75
C MET A 45 3.85 0.00 5.61
N THR A 46 2.60 0.00 5.15
CA THR A 46 2.21 -0.81 3.99
C THR A 46 2.88 -0.32 2.69
N MET A 47 3.07 1.00 2.53
CA MET A 47 3.79 1.57 1.38
C MET A 47 5.27 1.19 1.41
N LEU A 48 5.90 1.23 2.59
CA LEU A 48 7.25 0.75 2.83
C LEU A 48 7.41 -0.71 2.39
N CYS A 49 6.45 -1.58 2.75
CA CYS A 49 6.48 -2.98 2.32
C CYS A 49 6.42 -3.12 0.79
N ASP A 50 5.57 -2.37 0.10
CA ASP A 50 5.51 -2.42 -1.37
C ASP A 50 6.78 -1.89 -2.03
N ALA A 51 7.45 -0.90 -1.42
CA ALA A 51 8.76 -0.46 -1.87
C ALA A 51 9.82 -1.56 -1.73
N LEU A 52 9.83 -2.26 -0.58
CA LEU A 52 10.76 -3.37 -0.31
C LEU A 52 10.50 -4.60 -1.18
N LEU A 53 9.25 -4.85 -1.55
CA LEU A 53 8.82 -5.99 -2.39
C LEU A 53 8.85 -5.69 -3.89
N ALA A 54 9.35 -4.52 -4.30
CA ALA A 54 9.42 -4.09 -5.69
C ALA A 54 8.05 -4.04 -6.41
N HIS A 55 7.03 -3.51 -5.72
CA HIS A 55 5.67 -3.31 -6.26
C HIS A 55 5.39 -1.82 -6.58
N PRO A 56 5.80 -1.30 -7.76
CA PRO A 56 5.70 0.13 -8.06
C PRO A 56 4.26 0.67 -8.09
N GLU A 57 3.32 -0.06 -8.68
CA GLU A 57 1.90 0.32 -8.68
C GLU A 57 1.30 0.28 -7.26
N GLY A 58 1.75 -0.67 -6.44
CA GLY A 58 1.39 -0.78 -5.04
C GLY A 58 1.83 0.45 -4.25
N VAL A 59 3.09 0.86 -4.41
CA VAL A 59 3.63 2.10 -3.82
C VAL A 59 2.77 3.31 -4.24
N ALA A 60 2.49 3.50 -5.53
CA ALA A 60 1.69 4.63 -6.01
C ALA A 60 0.27 4.64 -5.40
N ASN A 61 -0.41 3.49 -5.41
CA ASN A 61 -1.75 3.34 -4.86
C ASN A 61 -1.80 3.59 -3.35
N ILE A 62 -0.82 3.08 -2.60
CA ILE A 62 -0.77 3.26 -1.15
C ILE A 62 -0.34 4.68 -0.78
N ALA A 63 0.55 5.32 -1.54
CA ALA A 63 0.89 6.72 -1.34
C ALA A 63 -0.35 7.62 -1.45
N ASN A 64 -1.21 7.38 -2.44
CA ASN A 64 -2.50 8.09 -2.56
C ASN A 64 -3.44 7.82 -1.39
N ARG A 65 -3.47 6.58 -0.88
CA ARG A 65 -4.22 6.27 0.35
C ARG A 65 -3.63 6.96 1.58
N ALA A 66 -2.30 7.05 1.68
CA ALA A 66 -1.60 7.73 2.76
C ALA A 66 -2.00 9.23 2.77
N ARG A 67 -1.96 9.89 1.62
CA ARG A 67 -2.44 11.27 1.45
C ARG A 67 -3.90 11.43 1.88
N ALA A 68 -4.77 10.51 1.45
CA ALA A 68 -6.19 10.54 1.80
C ALA A 68 -6.47 10.42 3.31
N VAL A 69 -5.56 9.77 4.06
CA VAL A 69 -5.64 9.68 5.54
C VAL A 69 -4.76 10.72 6.25
N GLY A 70 -4.31 11.75 5.54
CA GLY A 70 -3.61 12.91 6.11
C GLY A 70 -2.09 12.78 6.22
N ALA A 71 -1.46 11.87 5.46
CA ALA A 71 -0.01 11.85 5.32
C ALA A 71 0.47 13.03 4.48
N THR A 72 1.54 13.67 4.96
CA THR A 72 2.24 14.74 4.24
C THR A 72 3.26 14.16 3.27
N GLU A 73 3.63 14.91 2.24
CA GLU A 73 4.72 14.51 1.33
C GLU A 73 6.05 14.31 2.08
N ALA A 74 6.28 15.06 3.16
CA ALA A 74 7.45 14.88 4.02
C ALA A 74 7.46 13.50 4.71
N GLU A 75 6.32 13.04 5.22
CA GLU A 75 6.21 11.70 5.84
C GLU A 75 6.36 10.58 4.80
N ILE A 76 5.87 10.79 3.58
CA ILE A 76 6.06 9.85 2.46
C ILE A 76 7.55 9.77 2.08
N ALA A 77 8.23 10.91 1.94
CA ALA A 77 9.67 10.97 1.65
C ALA A 77 10.51 10.32 2.76
N ASP A 78 10.18 10.58 4.03
CA ASP A 78 10.87 9.98 5.17
C ASP A 78 10.70 8.44 5.19
N THR A 79 9.49 7.96 4.85
CA THR A 79 9.21 6.52 4.71
C THR A 79 10.04 5.87 3.60
N ILE A 80 10.25 6.56 2.47
CA ILE A 80 11.14 6.09 1.39
C ILE A 80 12.60 6.07 1.86
N GLY A 81 13.01 7.04 2.68
CA GLY A 81 14.30 7.03 3.36
C GLY A 81 14.52 5.77 4.20
N VAL A 82 13.51 5.37 4.99
CA VAL A 82 13.53 4.10 5.73
C VAL A 82 13.58 2.91 4.78
N ALA A 83 12.83 2.91 3.68
CA ALA A 83 12.88 1.86 2.67
C ALA A 83 14.30 1.68 2.10
N PHE A 84 15.01 2.77 1.83
CA PHE A 84 16.40 2.74 1.39
C PHE A 84 17.33 2.13 2.45
N VAL A 85 17.18 2.49 3.72
CA VAL A 85 18.00 1.91 4.81
C VAL A 85 17.81 0.39 4.89
N MET A 86 16.59 -0.10 4.67
CA MET A 86 16.24 -1.51 4.83
C MET A 86 16.50 -2.35 3.57
N GLY A 87 16.29 -1.79 2.37
CA GLY A 87 16.31 -2.52 1.09
C GLY A 87 17.25 -1.96 0.03
N GLY A 88 18.02 -0.90 0.35
CA GLY A 88 18.98 -0.28 -0.55
C GLY A 88 18.34 0.39 -1.78
N THR A 89 19.15 0.55 -2.83
CA THR A 89 18.75 1.21 -4.08
C THR A 89 17.51 0.60 -4.75
N PRO A 90 17.29 -0.74 -4.78
CA PRO A 90 16.07 -1.31 -5.35
C PRO A 90 14.78 -0.81 -4.67
N ALA A 91 14.79 -0.73 -3.34
CA ALA A 91 13.66 -0.21 -2.57
C ALA A 91 13.46 1.29 -2.78
N LEU A 92 14.55 2.06 -2.89
CA LEU A 92 14.48 3.48 -3.23
C LEU A 92 13.85 3.71 -4.60
N VAL A 93 14.34 3.02 -5.64
CA VAL A 93 13.85 3.16 -7.02
C VAL A 93 12.36 2.81 -7.10
N THR A 94 11.94 1.74 -6.42
CA THR A 94 10.52 1.38 -6.37
C THR A 94 9.72 2.39 -5.55
N GLY A 95 10.24 2.83 -4.41
CA GLY A 95 9.63 3.83 -3.53
C GLY A 95 9.37 5.18 -4.22
N CYS A 96 10.19 5.58 -5.18
CA CYS A 96 9.97 6.81 -5.96
C CYS A 96 8.63 6.85 -6.71
N ASN A 97 7.99 5.69 -6.95
CA ASN A 97 6.65 5.64 -7.55
C ASN A 97 5.56 6.25 -6.66
N ALA A 98 5.86 6.54 -5.39
CA ALA A 98 4.95 7.28 -4.50
C ALA A 98 4.63 8.70 -5.01
N PHE A 99 5.50 9.25 -5.87
CA PHE A 99 5.37 10.58 -6.47
C PHE A 99 5.01 10.55 -7.95
N SER A 100 4.77 9.36 -8.52
CA SER A 100 4.35 9.21 -9.91
C SER A 100 2.84 9.47 -10.05
N SER A 101 2.49 10.31 -11.02
CA SER A 101 1.12 10.71 -11.36
C SER A 101 0.38 9.66 -12.18
#